data_AF-A0A7W8KFG6-F1
#
_entry.id   AF-A0A7W8KFG6-F1
#
_cell.length_a   1.000
_cell.length_b   1.000
_cell.length_c   1.000
_cell.angle_alpha   90.00
_cell.angle_beta   90.00
_cell.angle_gamma   90.00
#
_symmetry.space_group_name_H-M   'P 1'
#
loop_
_entity.id
_entity.type
_entity.pdbx_description
1 polymer ?
#
loop_
_entity_poly.entity_id
_entity_poly.type
_entity_poly.pdbx_seq_one_letter_code
_entity_poly.pdbx_strand_id
1 'polypeptide(L)'
;MRIRLDPWPVDFEGGQLGLNPFGGQLIDIETARWAAIAPRAIPERLSTVYVVDGKPRMESRVFIEDTHGEAGMGGFGAFVVGAVKLCPHGSRPAELSDVVASRVLAHAPGLRLDPCELSPRDPHTGRLHYPPVAAASGDPLAPQHKVQALMLDAEQELSHRYASAVPLDEHDDREPLSTLTLQDGTLRRSGVSLGGAVVGYVKTMQTQYLPPDRVGLLGTLKPGERTPIMHLTSETGKSTRFTWYVRLCDAAFYQHPMSGVMRLEMYAPDDPDFLPPAVRAVANASGALLLRLGSKAHKDPRAPQNLIPTAALEHAMTRAMGSPELVTRRIRAHIAQTFGPEAVA
;
A
#
# COMPACT_ATOMS: atom_id res chain seq x y z
N MET A 1 -11.55 -7.98 -36.65
CA MET A 1 -11.97 -7.99 -35.23
C MET A 1 -10.80 -8.52 -34.39
N ARG A 2 -10.45 -7.89 -33.26
CA ARG A 2 -9.39 -8.36 -32.34
C ARG A 2 -9.99 -8.51 -30.95
N ILE A 3 -9.97 -9.73 -30.40
CA ILE A 3 -10.48 -10.06 -29.06
C ILE A 3 -9.26 -10.44 -28.20
N ARG A 4 -9.20 -9.94 -26.97
CA ARG A 4 -8.11 -10.19 -26.02
C ARG A 4 -8.67 -10.40 -24.62
N LEU A 5 -7.99 -11.21 -23.83
CA LEU A 5 -8.27 -11.35 -22.41
C LEU A 5 -7.79 -10.12 -21.66
N ASP A 6 -8.63 -9.70 -20.71
CA ASP A 6 -8.21 -8.86 -19.61
C ASP A 6 -7.11 -9.63 -18.83
N PRO A 7 -5.91 -9.04 -18.63
CA PRO A 7 -4.83 -9.72 -17.92
C PRO A 7 -5.03 -9.75 -16.40
N TRP A 8 -6.06 -9.10 -15.86
CA TRP A 8 -6.39 -9.09 -14.44
C TRP A 8 -7.52 -10.07 -14.10
N PRO A 9 -7.47 -10.78 -12.95
CA PRO A 9 -8.51 -11.76 -12.60
C PRO A 9 -9.86 -11.10 -12.36
N VAL A 10 -10.94 -11.77 -12.77
CA VAL A 10 -12.34 -11.28 -12.71
C VAL A 10 -12.82 -11.04 -11.27
N ASP A 11 -12.24 -11.74 -10.30
CA ASP A 11 -12.67 -11.74 -8.89
C ASP A 11 -12.18 -10.53 -8.08
N PHE A 12 -11.40 -9.63 -8.67
CA PHE A 12 -11.03 -8.35 -8.03
C PHE A 12 -12.04 -7.28 -8.44
N GLU A 13 -12.60 -6.57 -7.45
CA GLU A 13 -13.66 -5.57 -7.62
C GLU A 13 -13.43 -4.64 -8.82
N GLY A 14 -14.25 -4.82 -9.87
CA GLY A 14 -14.27 -3.99 -11.07
C GLY A 14 -13.10 -4.27 -12.03
N GLY A 15 -13.38 -4.26 -13.34
CA GLY A 15 -12.34 -4.39 -14.36
C GLY A 15 -11.17 -3.43 -14.07
N GLN A 16 -9.97 -3.98 -13.88
CA GLN A 16 -8.80 -3.21 -13.47
C GLN A 16 -8.18 -2.40 -14.61
N LEU A 17 -8.71 -2.56 -15.82
CA LEU A 17 -8.45 -1.72 -16.99
C LEU A 17 -9.56 -0.66 -17.13
N GLY A 18 -9.37 0.47 -16.46
CA GLY A 18 -10.11 1.69 -16.71
C GLY A 18 -9.27 2.57 -17.63
N LEU A 19 -9.82 2.96 -18.78
CA LEU A 19 -9.13 3.87 -19.71
C LEU A 19 -9.57 5.32 -19.49
N ASN A 20 -9.84 5.68 -18.23
CA ASN A 20 -10.21 7.05 -17.89
C ASN A 20 -9.01 7.96 -18.11
N PRO A 21 -9.17 9.09 -18.83
CA PRO A 21 -8.07 10.00 -19.07
C PRO A 21 -7.59 10.62 -17.76
N PHE A 22 -6.27 10.76 -17.61
CA PHE A 22 -5.70 11.51 -16.50
C PHE A 22 -5.83 13.01 -16.72
N GLY A 23 -6.44 13.72 -15.78
CA GLY A 23 -6.64 15.18 -15.82
C GLY A 23 -5.48 16.02 -15.25
N GLY A 24 -4.38 15.38 -14.81
CA GLY A 24 -3.22 16.09 -14.27
C GLY A 24 -2.14 16.39 -15.31
N GLN A 25 -0.98 16.84 -14.84
CA GLN A 25 0.18 17.18 -15.68
C GLN A 25 1.25 16.09 -15.58
N LEU A 26 1.94 15.85 -16.70
CA LEU A 26 3.13 15.01 -16.80
C LEU A 26 4.26 15.79 -17.43
N ILE A 27 5.44 15.77 -16.81
CA ILE A 27 6.65 16.46 -17.28
C ILE A 27 7.77 15.43 -17.39
N ASP A 28 8.46 15.41 -18.53
CA ASP A 28 9.65 14.56 -18.72
C ASP A 28 10.83 15.16 -17.99
N ILE A 29 11.32 14.46 -16.97
CA ILE A 29 12.41 14.95 -16.10
C ILE A 29 13.70 14.13 -16.28
N GLU A 30 13.60 12.89 -16.78
CA GLU A 30 14.78 12.03 -16.86
C GLU A 30 15.60 12.21 -18.15
N THR A 31 14.92 12.22 -19.30
CA THR A 31 15.51 12.26 -20.64
C THR A 31 14.51 12.86 -21.64
N ALA A 32 14.99 13.63 -22.62
CA ALA A 32 14.14 14.16 -23.68
C ALA A 32 13.55 13.11 -24.63
N ARG A 33 14.15 11.90 -24.69
CA ARG A 33 13.69 10.81 -25.57
C ARG A 33 12.82 9.82 -24.81
N TRP A 34 11.55 9.73 -25.20
CA TRP A 34 10.64 8.69 -24.71
C TRP A 34 10.92 7.33 -25.37
N ALA A 35 11.74 6.49 -24.74
CA ALA A 35 12.09 5.16 -25.23
C ALA A 35 12.34 4.18 -24.09
N ALA A 36 12.25 2.88 -24.37
CA ALA A 36 12.54 1.83 -23.40
C ALA A 36 13.97 1.94 -22.86
N ILE A 37 14.11 1.81 -21.54
CA ILE A 37 15.38 1.78 -20.85
C ILE A 37 15.60 0.36 -20.34
N ALA A 38 16.73 -0.24 -20.74
CA ALA A 38 17.10 -1.59 -20.35
C ALA A 38 17.29 -1.72 -18.82
N PRO A 39 16.96 -2.88 -18.23
CA PRO A 39 17.20 -3.13 -16.81
C PRO A 39 18.68 -2.96 -16.47
N ARG A 40 18.97 -2.33 -15.34
CA ARG A 40 20.33 -2.29 -14.78
C ARG A 40 20.43 -3.23 -13.59
N ALA A 41 21.65 -3.69 -13.31
CA ALA A 41 21.91 -4.50 -12.14
C ALA A 41 21.54 -3.75 -10.85
N ILE A 42 21.10 -4.50 -9.84
CA ILE A 42 20.84 -4.00 -8.50
C ILE A 42 22.19 -3.50 -7.92
N PRO A 43 22.31 -2.23 -7.51
CA PRO A 43 23.55 -1.69 -6.95
C PRO A 43 23.98 -2.46 -5.69
N GLU A 44 25.27 -2.79 -5.55
CA GLU A 44 25.80 -3.54 -4.39
C GLU A 44 25.54 -2.85 -3.04
N ARG A 45 25.51 -1.50 -3.04
CA ARG A 45 25.18 -0.70 -1.87
C ARG A 45 23.74 -0.89 -1.38
N LEU A 46 22.81 -1.25 -2.27
CA LEU A 46 21.42 -1.52 -1.90
C LEU A 46 21.37 -2.90 -1.22
N SER A 47 21.69 -2.92 0.07
CA SER A 47 21.87 -4.15 0.83
C SER A 47 20.56 -4.71 1.39
N THR A 48 19.53 -3.85 1.49
CA THR A 48 18.24 -4.19 2.13
C THR A 48 17.07 -3.64 1.31
N VAL A 49 16.04 -4.47 1.13
CA VAL A 49 14.74 -4.07 0.60
C VAL A 49 13.66 -4.48 1.60
N TYR A 50 12.77 -3.57 1.97
CA TYR A 50 11.57 -3.90 2.74
C TYR A 50 10.37 -3.96 1.79
N VAL A 51 9.52 -4.97 1.95
CA VAL A 51 8.16 -4.97 1.38
C VAL A 51 7.21 -4.72 2.54
N VAL A 52 6.47 -3.63 2.48
CA VAL A 52 5.51 -3.20 3.52
C VAL A 52 4.10 -3.36 2.99
N ASP A 53 3.21 -3.86 3.84
CA ASP A 53 1.80 -4.05 3.55
C ASP A 53 0.98 -3.87 4.83
N GLY A 54 -0.29 -3.53 4.64
CA GLY A 54 -1.25 -3.25 5.68
C GLY A 54 -2.56 -4.00 5.45
N LYS A 55 -3.14 -4.55 6.53
CA LYS A 55 -4.43 -5.22 6.48
C LYS A 55 -5.39 -4.69 7.54
N PRO A 56 -6.54 -4.10 7.15
CA PRO A 56 -7.57 -3.72 8.10
C PRO A 56 -8.59 -4.86 8.25
N ARG A 57 -9.29 -4.89 9.38
CA ARG A 57 -10.40 -5.80 9.62
C ARG A 57 -11.42 -5.16 10.56
N MET A 58 -12.67 -5.02 10.08
CA MET A 58 -13.80 -4.78 10.97
C MET A 58 -14.13 -6.07 11.73
N GLU A 59 -14.22 -5.99 13.05
CA GLU A 59 -14.46 -7.14 13.92
C GLU A 59 -15.92 -7.17 14.44
N SER A 60 -16.53 -5.99 14.61
CA SER A 60 -17.97 -5.83 14.79
C SER A 60 -18.38 -4.39 14.49
N ARG A 61 -19.58 -4.20 13.92
CA ARG A 61 -20.26 -2.90 13.93
C ARG A 61 -21.17 -2.83 15.16
N VAL A 62 -21.30 -1.64 15.73
CA VAL A 62 -22.11 -1.40 16.93
C VAL A 62 -22.87 -0.08 16.79
N PHE A 63 -23.98 0.00 17.51
CA PHE A 63 -24.64 1.26 17.81
C PHE A 63 -24.27 1.64 19.25
N ILE A 64 -23.87 2.90 19.45
CA ILE A 64 -23.35 3.38 20.72
C ILE A 64 -24.25 4.52 21.18
N GLU A 65 -24.76 4.40 22.40
CA GLU A 65 -25.42 5.49 23.13
C GLU A 65 -24.49 5.85 24.30
N ASP A 66 -24.11 7.13 24.40
CA ASP A 66 -23.29 7.59 25.51
C ASP A 66 -24.14 8.05 26.70
N THR A 67 -23.50 8.25 27.85
CA THR A 67 -24.20 8.64 29.10
C THR A 67 -24.80 10.05 29.06
N HIS A 68 -24.52 10.83 28.01
CA HIS A 68 -25.06 12.16 27.79
C HIS A 68 -26.27 12.15 26.83
N GLY A 69 -26.71 10.98 26.37
CA GLY A 69 -27.86 10.82 25.48
C GLY A 69 -27.53 11.02 24.00
N GLU A 70 -26.25 11.15 23.64
CA GLU A 70 -25.82 11.15 22.25
C GLU A 70 -25.73 9.72 21.73
N ALA A 71 -26.07 9.52 20.45
CA ALA A 71 -26.08 8.19 19.85
C ALA A 71 -25.47 8.20 18.45
N GLY A 72 -24.78 7.12 18.09
CA GLY A 72 -24.14 7.03 16.80
C GLY A 72 -23.58 5.66 16.46
N MET A 73 -23.19 5.51 15.20
CA MET A 73 -22.55 4.30 14.70
C MET A 73 -21.11 4.19 15.20
N GLY A 74 -20.71 2.98 15.56
CA GLY A 74 -19.34 2.66 15.88
C GLY A 74 -18.94 1.27 15.40
N GLY A 75 -17.71 0.88 15.69
CA GLY A 75 -17.21 -0.42 15.34
C GLY A 75 -15.88 -0.76 16.01
N PHE A 76 -15.81 -1.99 16.49
CA PHE A 76 -14.56 -2.61 16.87
C PHE A 76 -13.79 -2.96 15.60
N GLY A 77 -12.62 -2.37 15.44
CA GLY A 77 -11.74 -2.59 14.32
C GLY A 77 -10.35 -3.02 14.77
N ALA A 78 -9.69 -3.79 13.91
CA ALA A 78 -8.28 -4.11 14.01
C ALA A 78 -7.59 -3.73 12.72
N PHE A 79 -6.29 -3.44 12.81
CA PHE A 79 -5.42 -3.38 11.65
C PHE A 79 -4.04 -3.88 12.02
N VAL A 80 -3.32 -4.41 11.04
CA VAL A 80 -1.90 -4.75 11.15
C VAL A 80 -1.17 -4.05 10.03
N VAL A 81 0.01 -3.55 10.34
CA VAL A 81 1.02 -3.19 9.36
C VAL A 81 2.24 -4.03 9.67
N GLY A 82 2.95 -4.50 8.67
CA GLY A 82 4.21 -5.21 8.87
C GLY A 82 5.10 -5.12 7.65
N ALA A 83 6.30 -5.68 7.77
CA ALA A 83 7.27 -5.69 6.69
C ALA A 83 7.94 -7.05 6.50
N VAL A 84 8.41 -7.29 5.29
CA VAL A 84 9.39 -8.36 5.00
C VAL A 84 10.71 -7.70 4.66
N LYS A 85 11.75 -7.99 5.44
CA LYS A 85 13.13 -7.60 5.17
C LYS A 85 13.77 -8.59 4.20
N LEU A 86 14.34 -8.07 3.12
CA LEU A 86 14.92 -8.86 2.03
C LEU A 86 16.36 -8.42 1.79
N CYS A 87 17.20 -9.39 1.41
CA CYS A 87 18.45 -9.09 0.72
C CYS A 87 18.21 -9.15 -0.79
N PRO A 88 18.32 -8.03 -1.53
CA PRO A 88 18.01 -8.03 -2.97
C PRO A 88 19.03 -8.81 -3.81
N HIS A 89 20.21 -9.09 -3.23
CA HIS A 89 21.25 -9.92 -3.82
C HIS A 89 21.04 -11.43 -3.57
N GLY A 90 20.09 -11.81 -2.71
CA GLY A 90 19.78 -13.22 -2.43
C GLY A 90 20.79 -13.95 -1.53
N SER A 91 21.68 -13.22 -0.85
CA SER A 91 22.69 -13.81 0.05
C SER A 91 22.18 -14.14 1.46
N ARG A 92 20.96 -13.70 1.81
CA ARG A 92 20.33 -13.91 3.12
C ARG A 92 18.84 -14.26 2.97
N PRO A 93 18.27 -15.06 3.88
CA PRO A 93 16.84 -15.36 3.89
C PRO A 93 16.00 -14.09 4.17
N ALA A 94 14.72 -14.16 3.82
CA ALA A 94 13.73 -13.13 4.13
C ALA A 94 13.28 -13.24 5.60
N GLU A 95 13.06 -12.10 6.25
CA GLU A 95 12.65 -12.03 7.66
C GLU A 95 11.40 -11.17 7.80
N LEU A 96 10.45 -11.59 8.65
CA LEU A 96 9.30 -10.78 9.04
C LEU A 96 9.72 -9.75 10.09
N SER A 97 9.31 -8.51 9.93
CA SER A 97 9.56 -7.41 10.87
C SER A 97 8.26 -6.69 11.22
N ASP A 98 8.15 -6.26 12.47
CA ASP A 98 7.14 -5.30 12.94
C ASP A 98 5.67 -5.69 12.64
N VAL A 99 5.38 -6.99 12.57
CA VAL A 99 4.02 -7.52 12.35
C VAL A 99 3.21 -7.44 13.65
N VAL A 100 2.61 -6.27 13.92
CA VAL A 100 1.89 -6.00 15.16
C VAL A 100 0.46 -5.55 14.87
N ALA A 101 -0.51 -6.19 15.54
CA ALA A 101 -1.91 -5.82 15.44
C ALA A 101 -2.28 -4.70 16.42
N SER A 102 -2.84 -3.63 15.87
CA SER A 102 -3.47 -2.56 16.60
C SER A 102 -4.99 -2.69 16.51
N ARG A 103 -5.68 -2.19 17.53
CA ARG A 103 -7.15 -2.25 17.64
C ARG A 103 -7.68 -0.92 18.06
N VAL A 104 -8.90 -0.60 17.63
CA VAL A 104 -9.58 0.67 17.93
C VAL A 104 -11.08 0.47 18.01
N LEU A 105 -11.72 1.23 18.89
CA LEU A 105 -13.17 1.44 18.87
C LEU A 105 -13.42 2.71 18.05
N ALA A 106 -13.63 2.56 16.75
CA ALA A 106 -13.93 3.70 15.89
C ALA A 106 -15.40 4.09 16.08
N HIS A 107 -15.69 5.38 16.28
CA HIS A 107 -17.05 5.84 16.62
C HIS A 107 -17.42 7.15 15.94
N ALA A 108 -18.72 7.42 15.81
CA ALA A 108 -19.23 8.69 15.32
C ALA A 108 -18.70 9.87 16.16
N PRO A 109 -18.45 11.04 15.54
CA PRO A 109 -17.99 12.23 16.26
C PRO A 109 -19.01 12.66 17.31
N GLY A 110 -18.54 13.29 18.39
CA GLY A 110 -19.39 13.80 19.48
C GLY A 110 -19.56 12.85 20.66
N LEU A 111 -19.42 11.53 20.45
CA LEU A 111 -19.52 10.53 21.51
C LEU A 111 -18.31 10.57 22.45
N ARG A 112 -18.55 10.38 23.76
CA ARG A 112 -17.50 10.28 24.78
C ARG A 112 -17.43 8.85 25.31
N LEU A 113 -16.33 8.16 25.01
CA LEU A 113 -16.17 6.75 25.33
C LEU A 113 -14.85 6.53 26.06
N ASP A 114 -14.86 5.56 26.98
CA ASP A 114 -13.65 5.02 27.59
C ASP A 114 -13.07 3.88 26.73
N PRO A 115 -11.76 3.59 26.83
CA PRO A 115 -11.17 2.42 26.20
C PRO A 115 -11.84 1.11 26.62
N CYS A 116 -12.13 0.25 25.66
CA CYS A 116 -12.67 -1.08 25.94
C CYS A 116 -11.55 -2.11 26.07
N GLU A 117 -11.46 -2.75 27.24
CA GLU A 117 -10.54 -3.86 27.49
C GLU A 117 -11.29 -5.18 27.58
N LEU A 118 -11.12 -6.02 26.55
CA LEU A 118 -11.68 -7.37 26.49
C LEU A 118 -10.66 -8.35 27.05
N SER A 119 -10.69 -8.55 28.36
CA SER A 119 -9.88 -9.57 29.03
C SER A 119 -10.54 -10.94 28.91
N PRO A 120 -9.84 -11.98 28.43
CA PRO A 120 -10.39 -13.32 28.41
C PRO A 120 -10.52 -13.87 29.83
N ARG A 121 -11.46 -14.81 30.04
CA ARG A 121 -11.51 -15.61 31.27
C ARG A 121 -10.26 -16.49 31.45
N ASP A 122 -9.62 -16.86 30.32
CA ASP A 122 -8.37 -17.62 30.28
C ASP A 122 -7.21 -16.71 29.82
N PRO A 123 -6.22 -16.42 30.69
CA PRO A 123 -5.12 -15.50 30.40
C PRO A 123 -4.24 -15.92 29.21
N HIS A 124 -4.22 -17.20 28.81
CA HIS A 124 -3.41 -17.68 27.68
C HIS A 124 -3.88 -17.14 26.32
N THR A 125 -5.07 -16.57 26.27
CA THR A 125 -5.70 -16.16 25.00
C THR A 125 -5.57 -14.65 24.72
N GLY A 126 -4.82 -13.92 25.56
CA GLY A 126 -4.42 -12.52 25.35
C GLY A 126 -5.52 -11.47 25.54
N ARG A 127 -5.16 -10.29 26.07
CA ARG A 127 -6.05 -9.12 26.24
C ARG A 127 -6.26 -8.41 24.90
N LEU A 128 -7.48 -7.97 24.60
CA LEU A 128 -7.75 -7.07 23.47
C LEU A 128 -8.08 -5.68 24.01
N HIS A 129 -7.35 -4.66 23.56
CA HIS A 129 -7.52 -3.27 23.99
C HIS A 129 -7.96 -2.43 22.79
N TYR A 130 -9.09 -1.73 22.94
CA TYR A 130 -9.69 -0.89 21.90
C TYR A 130 -9.80 0.55 22.41
N PRO A 131 -8.75 1.38 22.22
CA PRO A 131 -8.86 2.81 22.44
C PRO A 131 -9.94 3.43 21.53
N PRO A 132 -10.73 4.38 22.04
CA PRO A 132 -11.75 5.05 21.25
C PRO A 132 -11.11 6.04 20.28
N VAL A 133 -11.59 6.05 19.04
CA VAL A 133 -11.12 6.99 18.02
C VAL A 133 -12.31 7.53 17.23
N ALA A 134 -12.50 8.84 17.27
CA ALA A 134 -13.55 9.50 16.51
C ALA A 134 -13.30 9.39 14.99
N ALA A 135 -14.35 9.04 14.26
CA ALA A 135 -14.42 9.11 12.81
C ALA A 135 -14.70 10.54 12.34
N ALA A 136 -14.53 10.78 11.03
CA ALA A 136 -14.70 12.11 10.45
C ALA A 136 -16.17 12.55 10.32
N SER A 137 -17.12 11.61 10.35
CA SER A 137 -18.55 11.87 10.19
C SER A 137 -19.40 10.80 10.89
N GLY A 138 -20.72 11.03 10.97
CA GLY A 138 -21.71 10.07 11.49
C GLY A 138 -22.23 9.06 10.45
N ASP A 139 -21.63 8.96 9.27
CA ASP A 139 -22.01 7.97 8.25
C ASP A 139 -21.83 6.53 8.80
N PRO A 140 -22.77 5.60 8.57
CA PRO A 140 -22.63 4.19 8.92
C PRO A 140 -21.29 3.52 8.54
N LEU A 141 -20.64 3.96 7.45
CA LEU A 141 -19.34 3.43 7.02
C LEU A 141 -18.14 4.19 7.58
N ALA A 142 -18.34 5.34 8.23
CA ALA A 142 -17.26 6.18 8.75
C ALA A 142 -16.33 5.44 9.74
N PRO A 143 -16.80 4.56 10.65
CA PRO A 143 -15.90 3.77 11.50
C PRO A 143 -14.97 2.86 10.70
N GLN A 144 -15.48 2.21 9.65
CA GLN A 144 -14.67 1.35 8.78
C GLN A 144 -13.63 2.15 8.00
N HIS A 145 -14.02 3.29 7.43
CA HIS A 145 -13.07 4.20 6.77
C HIS A 145 -12.01 4.71 7.75
N LYS A 146 -12.36 4.95 9.02
CA LYS A 146 -11.41 5.38 10.04
C LYS A 146 -10.37 4.31 10.36
N VAL A 147 -10.78 3.05 10.51
CA VAL A 147 -9.85 1.92 10.70
C VAL A 147 -8.90 1.79 9.51
N GLN A 148 -9.42 1.90 8.29
CA GLN A 148 -8.61 1.88 7.08
C GLN A 148 -7.63 3.05 7.01
N ALA A 149 -8.06 4.27 7.37
CA ALA A 149 -7.20 5.45 7.39
C ALA A 149 -6.03 5.27 8.39
N LEU A 150 -6.32 4.81 9.61
CA LEU A 150 -5.29 4.56 10.63
C LEU A 150 -4.25 3.51 10.18
N MET A 151 -4.70 2.47 9.48
CA MET A 151 -3.80 1.48 8.89
C MET A 151 -2.90 2.11 7.82
N LEU A 152 -3.48 2.89 6.91
CA LEU A 152 -2.74 3.56 5.84
C LEU A 152 -1.69 4.53 6.39
N ASP A 153 -2.03 5.27 7.46
CA ASP A 153 -1.10 6.16 8.15
C ASP A 153 0.08 5.36 8.75
N ALA A 154 -0.21 4.25 9.43
CA ALA A 154 0.81 3.37 10.01
C ALA A 154 1.69 2.68 8.94
N GLU A 155 1.12 2.33 7.78
CA GLU A 155 1.83 1.75 6.64
C GLU A 155 2.84 2.73 6.07
N GLN A 156 2.43 3.98 5.91
CA GLN A 156 3.30 5.05 5.45
C GLN A 156 4.41 5.33 6.47
N GLU A 157 4.08 5.43 7.76
CA GLU A 157 5.08 5.64 8.81
C GLU A 157 6.14 4.54 8.82
N LEU A 158 5.71 3.26 8.78
CA LEU A 158 6.63 2.12 8.76
C LEU A 158 7.50 2.14 7.50
N SER A 159 6.92 2.47 6.35
CA SER A 159 7.64 2.47 5.08
C SER A 159 8.79 3.47 5.07
N HIS A 160 8.56 4.66 5.60
CA HIS A 160 9.57 5.71 5.69
C HIS A 160 10.57 5.49 6.82
N ARG A 161 10.18 4.82 7.91
CA ARG A 161 11.09 4.46 9.01
C ARG A 161 12.26 3.61 8.55
N TYR A 162 12.03 2.70 7.59
CA TYR A 162 13.08 1.84 7.05
C TYR A 162 13.85 2.42 5.88
N ALA A 163 13.25 3.31 5.09
CA ALA A 163 13.83 3.75 3.84
C ALA A 163 15.04 4.67 4.06
N SER A 164 16.06 4.54 3.21
CA SER A 164 17.12 5.56 3.14
C SER A 164 16.53 6.93 2.82
N ALA A 165 17.11 8.00 3.33
CA ALA A 165 16.72 9.35 2.93
C ALA A 165 17.00 9.57 1.43
N VAL A 166 16.16 10.40 0.80
CA VAL A 166 16.30 10.88 -0.58
C VAL A 166 16.50 12.39 -0.50
N PRO A 167 17.73 12.88 -0.66
CA PRO A 167 18.01 14.30 -0.75
C PRO A 167 17.23 14.94 -1.90
N LEU A 168 16.56 16.05 -1.63
CA LEU A 168 15.82 16.84 -2.62
C LEU A 168 16.56 18.15 -2.98
N ASP A 169 17.72 18.39 -2.39
CA ASP A 169 18.63 19.51 -2.67
C ASP A 169 19.91 18.96 -3.31
N GLU A 170 20.42 19.65 -4.33
CA GLU A 170 21.67 19.33 -5.02
C GLU A 170 22.90 19.45 -4.11
N HIS A 171 22.82 20.22 -3.04
CA HIS A 171 23.90 20.45 -2.08
C HIS A 171 23.90 19.48 -0.89
N ASP A 172 22.96 18.54 -0.87
CA ASP A 172 22.78 17.62 0.25
C ASP A 172 23.51 16.28 0.01
N ASP A 173 24.70 16.17 0.62
CA ASP A 173 25.61 15.03 0.50
C ASP A 173 25.18 13.77 1.30
N ARG A 174 23.91 13.69 1.74
CA ARG A 174 23.40 12.58 2.57
C ARG A 174 23.34 11.21 1.88
N GLU A 175 23.21 10.19 2.72
CA GLU A 175 23.56 8.78 2.50
C GLU A 175 23.25 8.15 1.13
N PRO A 176 24.14 7.29 0.61
CA PRO A 176 23.87 6.48 -0.56
C PRO A 176 22.71 5.50 -0.28
N LEU A 177 21.78 5.38 -1.24
CA LEU A 177 20.68 4.41 -1.25
C LEU A 177 21.12 3.01 -0.80
N SER A 178 20.90 2.70 0.48
CA SER A 178 21.30 1.44 1.13
C SER A 178 20.10 0.56 1.47
N THR A 179 18.95 1.21 1.68
CA THR A 179 17.67 0.59 1.98
C THR A 179 16.55 1.20 1.14
N LEU A 180 15.76 0.34 0.49
CA LEU A 180 14.58 0.71 -0.30
C LEU A 180 13.34 0.07 0.30
N THR A 181 12.25 0.81 0.40
CA THR A 181 10.94 0.24 0.77
C THR A 181 10.03 0.15 -0.44
N LEU A 182 9.35 -0.99 -0.60
CA LEU A 182 8.30 -1.23 -1.58
C LEU A 182 6.96 -1.30 -0.84
N GLN A 183 5.99 -0.50 -1.26
CA GLN A 183 4.64 -0.43 -0.69
C GLN A 183 3.62 -0.78 -1.78
N ASP A 184 2.60 -1.60 -1.45
CA ASP A 184 1.54 -1.93 -2.41
C ASP A 184 0.59 -0.74 -2.60
N GLY A 185 0.28 -0.43 -3.86
CA GLY A 185 -0.64 0.65 -4.20
C GLY A 185 0.00 2.03 -4.27
N THR A 186 -0.86 3.06 -4.28
CA THR A 186 -0.44 4.46 -4.46
C THR A 186 0.10 5.04 -3.15
N LEU A 187 1.16 5.83 -3.27
CA LEU A 187 1.71 6.60 -2.18
C LEU A 187 0.74 7.72 -1.81
N ARG A 188 0.21 7.69 -0.59
CA ARG A 188 -0.73 8.71 -0.09
C ARG A 188 0.02 9.92 0.43
N ARG A 189 -0.62 11.08 0.38
CA ARG A 189 -0.11 12.27 1.07
C ARG A 189 -0.51 12.14 2.55
N SER A 190 0.48 11.94 3.42
CA SER A 190 0.34 12.34 4.83
C SER A 190 1.02 13.69 4.98
N GLY A 191 0.54 14.53 5.91
CA GLY A 191 1.01 15.89 6.14
C GLY A 191 2.46 16.01 6.63
N VAL A 192 3.24 14.94 6.55
CA VAL A 192 4.64 14.87 6.92
C VAL A 192 5.48 14.87 5.65
N SER A 193 6.49 15.74 5.56
CA SER A 193 7.51 15.71 4.51
C SER A 193 8.33 14.44 4.67
N LEU A 194 7.91 13.36 4.01
CA LEU A 194 8.54 12.06 4.13
C LEU A 194 9.46 11.83 2.92
N GLY A 195 10.71 12.31 3.04
CA GLY A 195 11.76 12.19 2.01
C GLY A 195 12.47 10.84 1.99
N GLY A 196 11.77 9.73 2.20
CA GLY A 196 12.38 8.38 2.18
C GLY A 196 12.34 7.74 0.80
N ALA A 197 13.27 6.83 0.53
CA ALA A 197 13.31 5.97 -0.66
C ALA A 197 12.22 4.90 -0.59
N VAL A 198 10.98 5.33 -0.77
CA VAL A 198 9.77 4.48 -0.78
C VAL A 198 9.19 4.47 -2.18
N VAL A 199 8.92 3.27 -2.70
CA VAL A 199 8.29 3.05 -4.01
C VAL A 199 6.92 2.44 -3.81
N GLY A 200 5.89 3.15 -4.23
CA GLY A 200 4.56 2.58 -4.43
C GLY A 200 4.54 1.78 -5.73
N TYR A 201 4.12 0.51 -5.68
CA TYR A 201 3.91 -0.30 -6.88
C TYR A 201 2.41 -0.51 -7.13
N VAL A 202 1.92 0.01 -8.25
CA VAL A 202 0.51 0.05 -8.59
C VAL A 202 0.24 -0.99 -9.65
N LYS A 203 -0.52 -2.02 -9.25
CA LYS A 203 -0.86 -3.19 -10.06
C LYS A 203 -2.04 -2.96 -11.00
N THR A 204 -2.91 -2.01 -10.66
CA THR A 204 -4.12 -1.69 -11.42
C THR A 204 -3.86 -0.53 -12.38
N MET A 205 -4.61 -0.51 -13.49
CA MET A 205 -4.51 0.54 -14.48
C MET A 205 -5.89 1.07 -14.83
N GLN A 206 -6.52 1.70 -13.83
CA GLN A 206 -7.84 2.33 -13.94
C GLN A 206 -7.81 3.73 -14.59
N THR A 207 -6.63 4.34 -14.62
CA THR A 207 -6.40 5.66 -15.19
C THR A 207 -5.31 5.54 -16.25
N GLN A 208 -5.59 6.05 -17.45
CA GLN A 208 -4.62 6.18 -18.51
C GLN A 208 -3.85 7.50 -18.32
N TYR A 209 -2.72 7.41 -17.62
CA TYR A 209 -1.85 8.58 -17.39
C TYR A 209 -1.13 9.02 -18.66
N LEU A 210 -0.67 8.08 -19.46
CA LEU A 210 0.10 8.40 -20.66
C LEU A 210 -0.81 8.84 -21.81
N PRO A 211 -0.49 9.96 -22.48
CA PRO A 211 -1.16 10.36 -23.71
C PRO A 211 -0.90 9.36 -24.86
N PRO A 212 -1.70 9.40 -25.94
CA PRO A 212 -1.65 8.41 -27.03
C PRO A 212 -0.30 8.27 -27.73
N ASP A 213 0.49 9.34 -27.80
CA ASP A 213 1.85 9.38 -28.37
C ASP A 213 2.87 8.60 -27.52
N ARG A 214 2.58 8.37 -26.23
CA ARG A 214 3.49 7.72 -25.27
C ARG A 214 3.06 6.33 -24.85
N VAL A 215 1.74 6.10 -24.78
CA VAL A 215 1.16 4.86 -24.26
C VAL A 215 1.59 3.62 -25.06
N GLY A 216 1.87 3.79 -26.35
CA GLY A 216 2.34 2.72 -27.23
C GLY A 216 3.61 2.02 -26.74
N LEU A 217 4.51 2.76 -26.06
CA LEU A 217 5.74 2.19 -25.49
C LEU A 217 5.45 1.10 -24.45
N LEU A 218 4.38 1.25 -23.64
CA LEU A 218 4.04 0.27 -22.61
C LEU A 218 3.70 -1.10 -23.19
N GLY A 219 3.17 -1.14 -24.42
CA GLY A 219 2.86 -2.38 -25.13
C GLY A 219 4.09 -3.10 -25.70
N THR A 220 5.23 -2.40 -25.82
CA THR A 220 6.46 -2.91 -26.45
C THR A 220 7.62 -3.14 -25.48
N LEU A 221 7.48 -2.72 -24.21
CA LEU A 221 8.45 -3.03 -23.16
C LEU A 221 8.67 -4.54 -23.03
N LYS A 222 9.93 -4.94 -22.96
CA LYS A 222 10.35 -6.30 -22.62
C LYS A 222 10.45 -6.46 -21.09
N PRO A 223 10.34 -7.67 -20.55
CA PRO A 223 10.50 -7.92 -19.11
C PRO A 223 11.78 -7.28 -18.55
N GLY A 224 11.64 -6.50 -17.48
CA GLY A 224 12.70 -5.74 -16.83
C GLY A 224 12.96 -4.36 -17.43
N GLU A 225 12.51 -4.07 -18.65
CA GLU A 225 12.60 -2.73 -19.22
C GLU A 225 11.63 -1.77 -18.52
N ARG A 226 12.03 -0.49 -18.51
CA ARG A 226 11.24 0.59 -17.95
C ARG A 226 11.08 1.76 -18.91
N THR A 227 10.12 2.62 -18.62
CA THR A 227 10.05 3.95 -19.23
C THR A 227 10.99 4.93 -18.53
N PRO A 228 11.29 6.09 -19.15
CA PRO A 228 11.84 7.23 -18.44
C PRO A 228 10.96 7.67 -17.27
N ILE A 229 11.57 8.30 -16.27
CA ILE A 229 10.87 8.92 -15.14
C ILE A 229 10.20 10.22 -15.59
N MET A 230 8.96 10.40 -15.17
CA MET A 230 8.19 11.64 -15.32
C MET A 230 7.91 12.23 -13.94
N HIS A 231 7.79 13.54 -13.88
CA HIS A 231 7.14 14.24 -12.77
C HIS A 231 5.64 14.34 -13.07
N LEU A 232 4.82 13.87 -12.14
CA LEU A 232 3.37 13.83 -12.22
C LEU A 232 2.79 14.78 -11.19
N THR A 233 1.94 15.71 -11.64
CA THR A 233 1.14 16.57 -10.77
C THR A 233 -0.32 16.22 -10.94
N SER A 234 -1.01 15.89 -9.85
CA SER A 234 -2.46 15.61 -9.87
C SER A 234 -3.25 16.82 -10.38
N GLU A 235 -4.45 16.60 -10.91
CA GLU A 235 -5.38 17.66 -11.36
C GLU A 235 -5.61 18.76 -10.31
N THR A 236 -5.68 18.39 -9.03
CA THR A 236 -5.89 19.36 -7.95
C THR A 236 -4.62 20.14 -7.53
N GLY A 237 -3.46 19.80 -8.11
CA GLY A 237 -2.14 20.29 -7.66
C GLY A 237 -1.71 19.81 -6.27
N LYS A 238 -2.53 19.00 -5.58
CA LYS A 238 -2.29 18.60 -4.18
C LYS A 238 -1.31 17.44 -4.03
N SER A 239 -0.88 16.78 -5.09
CA SER A 239 0.11 15.72 -5.00
C SER A 239 1.00 15.65 -6.22
N THR A 240 2.30 15.56 -5.96
CA THR A 240 3.37 15.45 -6.94
C THR A 240 4.13 14.13 -6.75
N ARG A 241 4.44 13.42 -7.83
CA ARG A 241 5.10 12.10 -7.80
C ARG A 241 6.12 11.99 -8.92
N PHE A 242 7.24 11.33 -8.64
CA PHE A 242 8.03 10.73 -9.70
C PHE A 242 7.35 9.44 -10.10
N THR A 243 7.12 9.20 -11.40
CA THR A 243 6.47 7.98 -11.87
C THR A 243 7.15 7.41 -13.11
N TRP A 244 7.21 6.10 -13.19
CA TRP A 244 7.67 5.35 -14.35
C TRP A 244 6.97 3.98 -14.40
N TYR A 245 7.11 3.27 -15.52
CA TYR A 245 6.50 1.96 -15.70
C TYR A 245 7.59 0.91 -15.88
N VAL A 246 7.34 -0.31 -15.39
CA VAL A 246 8.22 -1.48 -15.53
C VAL A 246 7.41 -2.67 -16.02
N ARG A 247 8.00 -3.49 -16.89
CA ARG A 247 7.39 -4.75 -17.36
C ARG A 247 7.90 -5.94 -16.54
N LEU A 248 7.00 -6.77 -16.03
CA LEU A 248 7.32 -7.94 -15.19
C LEU A 248 7.36 -9.27 -15.96
N CYS A 249 6.56 -9.40 -17.01
CA CYS A 249 6.53 -10.62 -17.84
C CYS A 249 6.16 -10.27 -19.28
N ASP A 250 6.36 -11.22 -20.19
CA ASP A 250 5.81 -11.07 -21.54
C ASP A 250 4.29 -11.14 -21.49
N ALA A 251 3.63 -10.29 -22.26
CA ALA A 251 2.20 -10.42 -22.50
C ALA A 251 1.98 -11.59 -23.45
N ALA A 252 1.18 -12.58 -23.05
CA ALA A 252 0.77 -13.64 -23.97
C ALA A 252 0.00 -13.04 -25.16
N PHE A 253 0.05 -13.68 -26.33
CA PHE A 253 -0.54 -13.14 -27.55
C PHE A 253 -2.04 -12.84 -27.45
N TYR A 254 -2.74 -13.58 -26.57
CA TYR A 254 -4.17 -13.44 -26.30
C TYR A 254 -4.49 -12.44 -25.19
N GLN A 255 -3.49 -11.92 -24.46
CA GLN A 255 -3.68 -10.93 -23.40
C GLN A 255 -3.61 -9.50 -23.95
N HIS A 256 -4.11 -8.55 -23.16
CA HIS A 256 -3.88 -7.12 -23.42
C HIS A 256 -2.37 -6.82 -23.50
N PRO A 257 -1.88 -5.97 -24.43
CA PRO A 257 -0.45 -5.68 -24.58
C PRO A 257 0.21 -5.08 -23.34
N MET A 258 -0.59 -4.54 -22.41
CA MET A 258 -0.11 -3.96 -21.15
C MET A 258 -0.09 -4.99 -20.00
N SER A 259 -0.38 -6.26 -20.30
CA SER A 259 -0.21 -7.35 -19.33
C SER A 259 1.20 -7.32 -18.76
N GLY A 260 1.30 -7.45 -17.44
CA GLY A 260 2.57 -7.41 -16.71
C GLY A 260 3.24 -6.04 -16.66
N VAL A 261 2.61 -4.95 -17.13
CA VAL A 261 3.11 -3.59 -16.89
C VAL A 261 2.65 -3.13 -15.51
N MET A 262 3.59 -2.61 -14.73
CA MET A 262 3.36 -2.08 -13.39
C MET A 262 3.82 -0.63 -13.33
N ARG A 263 2.99 0.25 -12.75
CA ARG A 263 3.38 1.64 -12.50
C ARG A 263 4.10 1.72 -11.16
N LEU A 264 5.24 2.39 -11.15
CA LEU A 264 5.97 2.71 -9.94
C LEU A 264 5.89 4.22 -9.69
N GLU A 265 5.88 4.58 -8.42
CA GLU A 265 5.90 5.98 -8.01
C GLU A 265 6.73 6.21 -6.74
N MET A 266 7.34 7.38 -6.66
CA MET A 266 8.01 7.91 -5.46
C MET A 266 7.49 9.33 -5.19
N TYR A 267 7.64 9.81 -3.96
CA TYR A 267 7.38 11.22 -3.65
C TYR A 267 8.30 12.11 -4.47
N ALA A 268 7.72 13.17 -5.04
CA ALA A 268 8.47 14.24 -5.69
C ALA A 268 8.24 15.55 -4.93
N PRO A 269 9.20 16.49 -5.00
CA PRO A 269 8.94 17.88 -4.65
C PRO A 269 7.94 18.49 -5.65
N ASP A 270 7.37 19.64 -5.29
CA ASP A 270 6.47 20.37 -6.18
C ASP A 270 7.18 20.93 -7.41
N ASP A 271 8.46 21.27 -7.27
CA ASP A 271 9.34 21.72 -8.35
C ASP A 271 9.85 20.54 -9.20
N PRO A 272 9.60 20.54 -10.53
CA PRO A 272 10.06 19.48 -11.43
C PRO A 272 11.48 19.65 -11.97
N ASP A 273 12.27 20.65 -11.54
CA ASP A 273 13.56 20.95 -12.18
C ASP A 273 14.70 19.98 -11.76
N PHE A 274 14.51 19.23 -10.67
CA PHE A 274 15.54 18.33 -10.14
C PHE A 274 15.06 16.88 -10.03
N LEU A 275 15.83 15.95 -10.62
CA LEU A 275 15.66 14.52 -10.44
C LEU A 275 16.77 13.96 -9.52
N PRO A 276 16.47 13.60 -8.27
CA PRO A 276 17.47 13.08 -7.35
C PRO A 276 18.18 11.83 -7.90
N PRO A 277 19.53 11.73 -7.77
CA PRO A 277 20.28 10.55 -8.19
C PRO A 277 19.77 9.24 -7.58
N ALA A 278 19.27 9.28 -6.34
CA ALA A 278 18.67 8.13 -5.67
C ALA A 278 17.40 7.63 -6.37
N VAL A 279 16.52 8.53 -6.81
CA VAL A 279 15.29 8.18 -7.57
C VAL A 279 15.67 7.51 -8.89
N ARG A 280 16.66 8.05 -9.60
CA ARG A 280 17.19 7.44 -10.83
C ARG A 280 17.82 6.06 -10.57
N ALA A 281 18.55 5.90 -9.47
CA ALA A 281 19.13 4.62 -9.07
C ALA A 281 18.04 3.57 -8.76
N VAL A 282 16.99 3.96 -8.04
CA VAL A 282 15.82 3.12 -7.76
C VAL A 282 15.14 2.72 -9.08
N ALA A 283 14.84 3.66 -9.96
CA ALA A 283 14.22 3.37 -11.25
C ALA A 283 15.07 2.39 -12.07
N ASN A 284 16.38 2.62 -12.16
CA ASN A 284 17.31 1.72 -12.86
C ASN A 284 17.34 0.29 -12.30
N ALA A 285 17.25 0.14 -10.97
CA ALA A 285 17.25 -1.16 -10.31
C ALA A 285 15.88 -1.86 -10.33
N SER A 286 14.79 -1.11 -10.51
CA SER A 286 13.43 -1.60 -10.34
C SER A 286 13.09 -2.81 -11.23
N GLY A 287 13.51 -2.81 -12.50
CA GLY A 287 13.33 -3.94 -13.41
C GLY A 287 13.97 -5.24 -12.90
N ALA A 288 15.27 -5.18 -12.56
CA ALA A 288 16.00 -6.35 -12.06
C ALA A 288 15.48 -6.83 -10.70
N LEU A 289 15.08 -5.90 -9.82
CA LEU A 289 14.52 -6.23 -8.51
C LEU A 289 13.15 -6.89 -8.64
N LEU A 290 12.23 -6.29 -9.39
CA LEU A 290 10.85 -6.76 -9.47
C LEU A 290 10.72 -8.07 -10.24
N LEU A 291 11.58 -8.33 -11.24
CA LEU A 291 11.65 -9.65 -11.88
C LEU A 291 12.03 -10.76 -10.90
N ARG A 292 12.83 -10.48 -9.87
CA ARG A 292 13.18 -11.44 -8.82
C ARG A 292 12.06 -11.63 -7.80
N LEU A 293 11.30 -10.56 -7.52
CA LEU A 293 10.24 -10.55 -6.51
C LEU A 293 8.87 -10.96 -7.06
N GLY A 294 8.64 -10.84 -8.36
CA GLY A 294 7.37 -11.19 -9.00
C GLY A 294 7.01 -12.65 -8.78
N SER A 295 5.75 -12.90 -8.43
CA SER A 295 5.23 -14.26 -8.27
C SER A 295 5.12 -15.00 -9.61
N LYS A 296 4.95 -16.32 -9.55
CA LYS A 296 4.74 -17.19 -10.72
C LYS A 296 3.31 -17.69 -10.74
N ALA A 297 2.71 -17.82 -11.94
CA ALA A 297 1.31 -18.19 -12.12
C ALA A 297 0.89 -19.50 -11.43
N HIS A 298 1.79 -20.49 -11.32
CA HIS A 298 1.49 -21.74 -10.62
C HIS A 298 1.57 -21.63 -9.09
N LYS A 299 2.05 -20.51 -8.53
CA LYS A 299 2.17 -20.26 -7.09
C LYS A 299 1.15 -19.24 -6.58
N ASP A 300 0.85 -18.23 -7.39
CA ASP A 300 -0.11 -17.18 -7.06
C ASP A 300 -0.98 -16.91 -8.30
N PRO A 301 -2.31 -17.06 -8.22
CA PRO A 301 -3.19 -16.69 -9.32
C PRO A 301 -3.13 -15.19 -9.67
N ARG A 302 -2.61 -14.35 -8.76
CA ARG A 302 -2.36 -12.91 -8.94
C ARG A 302 -1.01 -12.61 -9.61
N ALA A 303 -0.29 -13.64 -10.07
CA ALA A 303 1.00 -13.46 -10.72
C ALA A 303 0.90 -12.78 -12.09
N PRO A 304 1.96 -12.10 -12.53
CA PRO A 304 3.21 -11.83 -11.81
C PRO A 304 3.16 -10.58 -10.92
N GLN A 305 2.03 -9.89 -10.89
CA GLN A 305 1.91 -8.56 -10.31
C GLN A 305 1.97 -8.58 -8.78
N ASN A 306 1.59 -9.69 -8.15
CA ASN A 306 1.80 -9.87 -6.73
C ASN A 306 3.24 -10.28 -6.43
N LEU A 307 3.88 -9.64 -5.44
CA LEU A 307 5.24 -9.97 -5.06
C LEU A 307 5.24 -11.17 -4.09
N ILE A 308 6.20 -12.07 -4.25
CA ILE A 308 6.37 -13.28 -3.43
C ILE A 308 6.39 -12.96 -1.91
N PRO A 309 7.08 -11.91 -1.43
CA PRO A 309 7.11 -11.58 0.00
C PRO A 309 5.74 -11.20 0.58
N THR A 310 4.85 -10.63 -0.24
CA THR A 310 3.54 -10.13 0.21
C THR A 310 2.66 -11.25 0.77
N ALA A 311 2.64 -12.44 0.14
CA ALA A 311 1.80 -13.54 0.61
C ALA A 311 2.19 -14.05 2.00
N ALA A 312 3.50 -14.14 2.30
CA ALA A 312 3.98 -14.55 3.61
C ALA A 312 3.63 -13.51 4.69
N LEU A 313 3.72 -12.22 4.33
CA LEU A 313 3.35 -11.10 5.19
C LEU A 313 1.84 -11.09 5.45
N GLU A 314 0.99 -11.18 4.42
CA GLU A 314 -0.48 -11.27 4.53
C GLU A 314 -0.91 -12.38 5.52
N HIS A 315 -0.24 -13.54 5.45
CA HIS A 315 -0.51 -14.66 6.33
C HIS A 315 -0.07 -14.39 7.78
N ALA A 316 1.11 -13.78 7.99
CA ALA A 316 1.59 -13.38 9.31
C ALA A 316 0.69 -12.30 9.94
N MET A 317 0.28 -11.29 9.17
CA MET A 317 -0.65 -10.24 9.61
C MET A 317 -2.00 -10.82 10.02
N THR A 318 -2.51 -11.78 9.24
CA THR A 318 -3.77 -12.46 9.57
C THR A 318 -3.67 -13.20 10.90
N ARG A 319 -2.54 -13.87 11.18
CA ARG A 319 -2.31 -14.50 12.50
C ARG A 319 -2.21 -13.48 13.62
N ALA A 320 -1.52 -12.36 13.41
CA ALA A 320 -1.37 -11.30 14.42
C ALA A 320 -2.73 -10.70 14.85
N MET A 321 -3.70 -10.60 13.94
CA MET A 321 -5.06 -10.18 14.28
C MET A 321 -5.86 -11.25 15.04
N GLY A 322 -5.43 -12.50 15.07
CA GLY A 322 -6.15 -13.61 15.71
C GLY A 322 -7.43 -14.05 14.97
N SER A 323 -8.10 -15.08 15.50
CA SER A 323 -9.33 -15.64 14.91
C SER A 323 -10.48 -14.63 14.93
N PRO A 324 -11.12 -14.32 13.79
CA PRO A 324 -12.30 -13.45 13.73
C PRO A 324 -13.42 -13.94 14.66
N GLU A 325 -13.72 -15.25 14.62
CA GLU A 325 -14.81 -15.84 15.40
C GLU A 325 -14.59 -15.71 16.92
N LEU A 326 -13.35 -15.91 17.38
CA LEU A 326 -13.03 -15.79 18.80
C LEU A 326 -13.09 -14.33 19.27
N VAL A 327 -12.64 -13.40 18.44
CA VAL A 327 -12.70 -11.97 18.73
C VAL A 327 -14.15 -11.49 18.78
N THR A 328 -14.96 -11.81 17.77
CA THR A 328 -16.39 -11.45 17.76
C THR A 328 -17.13 -12.07 18.95
N ARG A 329 -16.82 -13.33 19.32
CA ARG A 329 -17.40 -13.95 20.52
C ARG A 329 -17.05 -13.18 21.80
N ARG A 330 -15.83 -12.67 21.93
CA ARG A 330 -15.42 -11.86 23.08
C ARG A 330 -16.09 -10.49 23.12
N ILE A 331 -16.22 -9.83 21.97
CA ILE A 331 -16.95 -8.57 21.86
C ILE A 331 -18.38 -8.77 22.35
N ARG A 332 -19.08 -9.81 21.86
CA ARG A 332 -20.44 -10.16 22.32
C ARG A 332 -20.51 -10.44 23.82
N ALA A 333 -19.57 -11.25 24.33
CA ALA A 333 -19.53 -11.60 25.75
C ALA A 333 -19.30 -10.39 26.65
N HIS A 334 -18.44 -9.45 26.24
CA HIS A 334 -18.21 -8.21 26.97
C HIS A 334 -19.43 -7.30 26.94
N ILE A 335 -20.04 -7.09 25.77
CA ILE A 335 -21.25 -6.28 25.68
C ILE A 335 -22.34 -6.84 26.60
N ALA A 336 -22.55 -8.16 26.60
CA ALA A 336 -23.53 -8.80 27.45
C ALA A 336 -23.22 -8.69 28.96
N GLN A 337 -21.94 -8.71 29.35
CA GLN A 337 -21.51 -8.62 30.75
C GLN A 337 -21.53 -7.19 31.30
N THR A 338 -21.18 -6.22 30.45
CA THR A 338 -21.06 -4.81 30.85
C THR A 338 -22.41 -4.09 30.75
N PHE A 339 -23.25 -4.44 29.76
CA PHE A 339 -24.47 -3.68 29.41
C PHE A 339 -25.78 -4.49 29.48
N GLY A 340 -25.75 -5.79 29.74
CA GLY A 340 -26.96 -6.53 30.15
C GLY A 340 -27.02 -6.55 31.68
N PRO A 341 -28.11 -6.15 32.37
CA PRO A 341 -29.54 -6.25 32.06
C PRO A 341 -30.31 -4.91 32.00
N GLU A 342 -29.65 -3.76 31.92
CA GLU A 342 -30.31 -2.43 31.92
C GLU A 342 -30.69 -1.92 30.52
N ALA A 343 -30.16 -2.48 29.43
CA ALA A 343 -30.37 -1.99 28.06
C ALA A 343 -31.71 -2.38 27.39
N VAL A 344 -32.65 -2.98 28.13
CA VAL A 344 -33.98 -3.40 27.62
C VAL A 344 -35.13 -2.82 28.47
N ALA A 345 -34.85 -1.83 29.32
CA ALA A 345 -35.86 -1.17 30.15
C ALA A 345 -36.36 0.14 29.51
#